data_AF-A0A4U5MCM7-F1
#
_entry.id   AF-A0A4U5MCM7-F1
#
_cell.length_a   1.000
_cell.length_b   1.000
_cell.length_c   1.000
_cell.angle_alpha   90.00
_cell.angle_beta   90.00
_cell.angle_gamma   90.00
#
_symmetry.space_group_name_H-M   'P 1'
#
loop_
_entity.id
_entity.type
_entity.pdbx_description
1 polymer ?
#
loop_
_entity_poly.entity_id
_entity_poly.type
_entity_poly.pdbx_seq_one_letter_code
_entity_poly.pdbx_strand_id
1 'polypeptide(L)'
;MWTMRRFRYSLHRFYGLPLDYSGLLITFPEPIVKLAHRFQFDMVISEIEDHLLSLELSKAKKWFAEADTYQRTRLTSKIISNLEAKELNALCKQAKQSQQGSITETFFPRQRRLMQRLSNKIIS
;
A
#
# COMPACT_ATOMS: atom_id res chain seq x y z
N MET A 1 6.80 21.72 0.86
CA MET A 1 7.59 22.31 1.96
C MET A 1 7.73 21.27 3.08
N TRP A 2 8.94 20.74 3.30
CA TRP A 2 9.18 19.68 4.29
C TRP A 2 9.29 20.30 5.69
N THR A 3 8.44 19.89 6.63
CA THR A 3 8.56 20.34 8.02
C THR A 3 9.69 19.57 8.69
N MET A 4 10.57 20.27 9.43
CA MET A 4 11.73 19.72 10.16
C MET A 4 11.41 18.43 10.96
N ARG A 5 10.20 18.33 11.50
CA ARG A 5 9.74 17.13 12.24
C ARG A 5 9.73 15.86 11.38
N ARG A 6 9.38 15.94 10.09
CA ARG A 6 9.29 14.77 9.20
C ARG A 6 10.66 14.20 8.84
N PHE A 7 11.62 15.08 8.57
CA PHE A 7 13.01 14.69 8.29
C PHE A 7 13.68 14.09 9.52
N ARG A 8 13.35 14.59 10.72
CA ARG A 8 13.87 14.06 11.98
C ARG A 8 13.53 12.58 12.19
N TYR A 9 12.36 12.11 11.76
CA TYR A 9 12.02 10.69 11.89
C TYR A 9 12.85 9.79 10.97
N SER A 10 13.09 10.22 9.73
CA SER A 10 13.99 9.50 8.82
C SER A 10 15.42 9.46 9.38
N LEU A 11 15.89 10.56 9.98
CA LEU A 11 17.19 10.60 10.67
C LEU A 11 17.24 9.65 11.87
N HIS A 12 16.21 9.62 12.71
CA HIS A 12 16.18 8.71 13.87
C HIS A 12 16.42 7.26 13.44
N ARG A 13 15.76 6.78 12.37
CA ARG A 13 16.02 5.43 11.88
C ARG A 13 17.41 5.29 11.25
N PHE A 14 17.91 6.31 10.55
CA PHE A 14 19.28 6.30 10.02
C PHE A 14 20.33 6.07 11.12
N TYR A 15 20.09 6.63 12.31
CA TYR A 15 20.92 6.42 13.51
C TYR A 15 20.53 5.19 14.33
N GLY A 16 19.67 4.31 13.82
CA GLY A 16 19.29 3.05 14.48
C GLY A 16 18.28 3.19 15.63
N LEU A 17 17.71 4.38 15.86
CA LEU A 17 16.71 4.58 16.91
C LEU A 17 15.36 3.94 16.49
N PRO A 18 14.62 3.35 17.43
CA PRO A 18 13.29 2.83 17.17
C PRO A 18 12.31 3.98 16.87
N LEU A 19 11.40 3.73 15.92
CA LEU A 19 10.32 4.65 15.58
C LEU A 19 9.00 4.10 16.13
N ASP A 20 8.24 4.96 16.81
CA ASP A 20 6.86 4.65 17.17
C ASP A 20 5.94 4.95 15.99
N TYR A 21 5.65 3.93 15.20
CA TYR A 21 4.81 4.04 14.00
C TYR A 21 3.33 4.25 14.32
N SER A 22 2.87 3.92 15.53
CA SER A 22 1.46 3.98 15.90
C SER A 22 0.96 5.43 15.90
N GLY A 23 1.69 6.37 16.51
CA GLY A 23 1.37 7.80 16.43
C GLY A 23 1.74 8.44 15.08
N LEU A 24 2.78 7.91 14.43
CA LEU A 24 3.38 8.49 13.23
C LEU A 24 2.47 8.34 11.99
N LEU A 25 1.94 7.13 11.77
CA LEU A 25 1.11 6.80 10.61
C LEU A 25 -0.34 7.29 10.78
N ILE A 26 -0.78 7.54 12.01
CA ILE A 26 -2.06 8.22 12.28
C ILE A 26 -1.98 9.70 11.90
N THR A 27 -0.82 10.34 12.15
CA THR A 27 -0.71 11.80 12.01
C THR A 27 -0.19 12.24 10.64
N PHE A 28 0.80 11.54 10.06
CA PHE A 28 1.41 11.93 8.77
C PHE A 28 1.82 10.72 7.91
N PRO A 29 0.84 9.94 7.42
CA PRO A 29 1.08 8.70 6.69
C PRO A 29 1.87 8.86 5.37
N GLU A 30 1.37 9.69 4.46
CA GLU A 30 1.93 9.79 3.10
C GLU A 30 3.36 10.38 3.03
N PRO A 31 3.72 11.47 3.75
CA PRO A 31 5.02 12.11 3.56
C PRO A 31 6.19 11.20 3.95
N ILE A 32 5.98 10.33 4.93
CA ILE A 32 7.01 9.45 5.48
C ILE A 32 7.26 8.28 4.53
N VAL A 33 6.20 7.71 3.96
CA VAL A 33 6.30 6.69 2.90
C VAL A 33 7.00 7.28 1.67
N LYS A 34 6.61 8.50 1.25
CA LYS A 34 7.26 9.24 0.15
C LYS A 34 8.75 9.47 0.41
N LEU A 35 9.14 9.87 1.63
CA LEU A 35 10.53 10.07 2.01
C LEU A 35 11.31 8.75 2.02
N ALA A 36 10.77 7.72 2.68
CA ALA A 36 11.42 6.42 2.78
C ALA A 36 11.65 5.82 1.39
N HIS A 37 10.68 5.94 0.48
CA HIS A 37 10.82 5.54 -0.92
C HIS A 37 11.88 6.38 -1.66
N ARG A 38 11.87 7.71 -1.50
CA ARG A 38 12.84 8.59 -2.16
C ARG A 38 14.28 8.33 -1.73
N PHE A 39 14.48 7.99 -0.45
CA PHE A 39 15.80 7.68 0.11
C PHE A 39 16.17 6.19 0.06
N GLN A 40 15.33 5.35 -0.56
CA GLN A 40 15.53 3.90 -0.62
C GLN A 40 15.78 3.26 0.77
N PHE A 41 15.06 3.73 1.78
CA PHE A 41 15.12 3.14 3.12
C PHE A 41 14.26 1.89 3.20
N ASP A 42 14.73 0.79 2.61
CA ASP A 42 14.01 -0.47 2.49
C ASP A 42 13.57 -1.03 3.86
N MET A 43 14.36 -0.83 4.91
CA MET A 43 13.99 -1.25 6.27
C MET A 43 12.79 -0.46 6.82
N VAL A 44 12.79 0.87 6.71
CA VAL A 44 11.66 1.73 7.15
C VAL A 44 10.41 1.38 6.36
N ILE A 45 10.59 1.20 5.06
CA ILE A 45 9.57 0.75 4.13
C ILE A 45 8.92 -0.56 4.59
N SER A 46 9.73 -1.54 4.97
CA SER A 46 9.27 -2.87 5.38
C SER A 46 8.54 -2.79 6.73
N GLU A 47 9.07 -2.00 7.67
CA GLU A 47 8.43 -1.75 8.96
C GLU A 47 7.06 -1.07 8.83
N ILE A 48 6.96 -0.10 7.91
CA ILE A 48 5.66 0.54 7.60
C ILE A 48 4.71 -0.50 7.00
N GLU A 49 5.16 -1.31 6.05
CA GLU A 49 4.32 -2.35 5.44
C GLU A 49 3.83 -3.36 6.49
N ASP A 50 4.71 -3.84 7.38
CA ASP A 50 4.34 -4.76 8.46
C ASP A 50 3.34 -4.13 9.44
N HIS A 51 3.50 -2.85 9.78
CA HIS A 51 2.51 -2.14 10.59
C HIS A 51 1.15 -2.07 9.89
N LEU A 52 1.12 -1.71 8.60
CA LEU A 52 -0.13 -1.66 7.82
C LEU A 52 -0.77 -3.05 7.68
N LEU A 53 0.03 -4.11 7.62
CA LEU A 53 -0.43 -5.50 7.67
C LEU A 53 -0.99 -5.91 9.04
N SER A 54 -0.63 -5.24 10.14
CA SER A 54 -1.28 -5.48 11.44
C SER A 54 -2.62 -4.76 11.63
N LEU A 55 -2.91 -3.74 10.79
CA LEU A 55 -4.15 -2.98 10.91
C LEU A 55 -5.38 -3.79 10.47
N GLU A 56 -6.52 -3.40 11.05
CA GLU A 56 -7.84 -3.82 10.57
C GLU A 56 -8.04 -3.46 9.10
N LEU A 57 -8.79 -4.30 8.38
CA LEU A 57 -9.01 -4.15 6.94
C LEU A 57 -9.59 -2.78 6.58
N SER A 58 -10.52 -2.24 7.38
CA SER A 58 -11.14 -0.92 7.17
C SER A 58 -10.10 0.21 7.10
N LYS A 59 -9.06 0.14 7.93
CA LYS A 59 -7.94 1.09 7.95
C LYS A 59 -6.95 0.80 6.83
N ALA A 60 -6.64 -0.47 6.59
CA ALA A 60 -5.72 -0.89 5.53
C ALA A 60 -6.23 -0.51 4.13
N LYS A 61 -7.54 -0.58 3.86
CA LYS A 61 -8.15 -0.18 2.57
C LYS A 61 -7.79 1.24 2.15
N LYS A 62 -7.62 2.18 3.11
CA LYS A 62 -7.27 3.58 2.82
C LYS A 62 -5.89 3.74 2.19
N TRP A 63 -5.04 2.73 2.33
CA TRP A 63 -3.66 2.73 1.82
C TRP A 63 -3.51 2.01 0.48
N PHE A 64 -4.61 1.58 -0.14
CA PHE A 64 -4.55 0.78 -1.36
C PHE A 64 -3.86 1.52 -2.51
N ALA A 65 -4.13 2.81 -2.69
CA ALA A 65 -3.55 3.62 -3.77
C ALA A 65 -2.03 3.80 -3.59
N GLU A 66 -1.58 4.07 -2.37
CA GLU A 66 -0.16 4.19 -2.03
C GLU A 66 0.54 2.83 -2.12
N ALA A 67 -0.12 1.77 -1.66
CA ALA A 67 0.40 0.41 -1.75
C ALA A 67 0.60 -0.01 -3.21
N ASP A 68 -0.36 0.31 -4.09
CA ASP A 68 -0.23 0.10 -5.54
C ASP A 68 0.86 1.00 -6.14
N THR A 69 0.94 2.27 -5.74
CA THR A 69 1.95 3.21 -6.26
C THR A 69 3.39 2.78 -5.90
N TYR A 70 3.61 2.27 -4.68
CA TYR A 70 4.92 1.89 -4.17
C TYR A 70 5.20 0.37 -4.24
N GLN A 71 4.43 -0.36 -5.04
CA GLN A 71 4.60 -1.81 -5.27
C GLN A 71 4.60 -2.67 -3.98
N ARG A 72 3.80 -2.30 -2.98
CA ARG A 72 3.65 -3.03 -1.71
C ARG A 72 2.77 -4.26 -1.91
N THR A 73 3.36 -5.30 -2.50
CA THR A 73 2.65 -6.50 -2.94
C THR A 73 2.00 -7.27 -1.80
N ARG A 74 2.59 -7.28 -0.59
CA ARG A 74 2.00 -7.98 0.57
C ARG A 74 0.74 -7.26 1.05
N LEU A 75 0.82 -5.93 1.19
CA LEU A 75 -0.32 -5.12 1.61
C LEU A 75 -1.45 -5.12 0.58
N THR A 76 -1.14 -4.93 -0.70
CA THR A 76 -2.15 -5.01 -1.77
C THR A 76 -2.80 -6.39 -1.83
N SER A 77 -2.03 -7.48 -1.70
CA SER A 77 -2.58 -8.84 -1.67
C SER A 77 -3.53 -9.05 -0.50
N LYS A 78 -3.16 -8.61 0.72
CA LYS A 78 -4.04 -8.67 1.90
C LYS A 78 -5.33 -7.91 1.67
N ILE A 79 -5.27 -6.72 1.08
CA ILE A 79 -6.46 -5.91 0.81
C ILE A 79 -7.36 -6.61 -0.21
N ILE A 80 -6.79 -7.06 -1.33
CA ILE A 80 -7.52 -7.73 -2.42
C ILE A 80 -8.16 -9.04 -1.94
N SER A 81 -7.45 -9.86 -1.16
CA SER A 81 -7.94 -11.17 -0.71
C SER A 81 -9.10 -11.09 0.28
N ASN A 82 -9.29 -9.93 0.93
CA ASN A 82 -10.34 -9.72 1.93
C ASN A 82 -11.48 -8.82 1.42
N LEU A 83 -11.45 -8.43 0.14
CA LEU A 83 -12.46 -7.58 -0.50
C LEU A 83 -13.36 -8.38 -1.41
N GLU A 84 -14.65 -8.07 -1.41
CA GLU A 84 -15.56 -8.56 -2.44
C GLU A 84 -15.26 -7.90 -3.80
N ALA A 85 -15.57 -8.61 -4.88
CA ALA A 85 -15.29 -8.14 -6.25
C ALA A 85 -15.94 -6.78 -6.58
N LYS A 86 -17.10 -6.47 -5.99
CA LYS A 86 -17.77 -5.17 -6.16
C LYS A 86 -17.00 -4.03 -5.48
N GLU A 87 -16.56 -4.25 -4.25
CA GLU A 87 -15.78 -3.27 -3.49
C GLU A 87 -14.38 -3.05 -4.10
N LEU A 88 -13.75 -4.13 -4.58
CA LEU A 88 -12.46 -4.07 -5.25
C LEU A 88 -12.52 -3.20 -6.51
N ASN A 89 -13.57 -3.36 -7.32
CA ASN A 89 -13.76 -2.54 -8.53
C ASN A 89 -13.95 -1.05 -8.20
N ALA A 90 -14.63 -0.73 -7.08
CA ALA A 90 -14.78 0.65 -6.62
C ALA A 90 -13.42 1.24 -6.20
N LEU A 91 -12.63 0.51 -5.41
CA LEU A 91 -11.29 0.94 -4.99
C LEU A 91 -10.33 1.14 -6.17
N CYS A 92 -10.38 0.24 -7.16
CA CYS A 92 -9.56 0.38 -8.37
C CYS A 92 -9.96 1.61 -9.20
N LYS A 93 -11.27 1.90 -9.32
CA LYS A 93 -11.74 3.12 -10.00
C LYS A 93 -11.28 4.38 -9.27
N GLN A 94 -11.38 4.37 -7.94
CA GLN A 94 -10.96 5.49 -7.11
C GLN A 94 -9.46 5.77 -7.23
N ALA A 95 -8.62 4.73 -7.13
CA ALA A 95 -7.16 4.86 -7.28
C ALA A 95 -6.76 5.41 -8.66
N LYS A 96 -7.44 4.99 -9.73
CA LYS A 96 -7.21 5.51 -11.10
C LYS A 96 -7.56 6.98 -11.25
N GLN A 97 -8.64 7.43 -10.60
CA GLN A 97 -9.06 8.84 -10.64
C GLN A 97 -8.11 9.76 -9.84
N SER A 98 -7.37 9.23 -8.87
CA SER A 98 -6.46 10.02 -8.02
C SER A 98 -5.08 10.29 -8.63
N GLN A 99 -4.81 9.87 -9.88
CA GLN A 99 -3.48 9.95 -10.52
C GLN A 99 -2.34 9.34 -9.66
N GLN A 100 -2.67 8.36 -8.81
CA GLN A 100 -1.73 7.62 -7.96
C GLN A 100 -1.84 6.12 -8.29
N GLY A 101 -1.11 5.65 -9.31
CA GLY A 101 -0.99 4.21 -9.57
C GLY A 101 -0.49 3.86 -10.97
N SER A 102 0.76 3.38 -11.03
CA SER A 102 1.45 2.87 -12.24
C SER A 102 1.29 1.34 -12.42
N ILE A 103 0.63 0.61 -11.50
CA ILE A 103 0.67 -0.87 -11.48
C ILE A 103 -0.67 -1.50 -11.88
N THR A 104 -1.80 -0.84 -11.62
CA THR A 104 -3.10 -1.33 -12.13
C THR A 104 -3.23 -1.36 -13.67
N GLU A 105 -2.27 -0.82 -14.43
CA GLU A 105 -2.19 -1.03 -15.87
C GLU A 105 -1.47 -2.32 -16.28
N THR A 106 -0.48 -2.79 -15.51
CA THR A 106 0.40 -3.90 -15.93
C THR A 106 0.02 -5.26 -15.36
N PHE A 107 -0.65 -5.32 -14.18
CA PHE A 107 -1.04 -6.61 -13.56
C PHE A 107 -2.44 -7.13 -13.95
N PHE A 108 -3.33 -6.25 -14.40
CA PHE A 108 -4.72 -6.63 -14.73
C PHE A 108 -4.92 -7.56 -15.95
N PRO A 109 -4.07 -7.61 -17.00
CA PRO A 109 -4.29 -8.57 -18.08
C PRO A 109 -3.93 -10.02 -17.71
N ARG A 110 -3.20 -10.26 -16.61
CA ARG A 110 -2.87 -11.62 -16.13
C ARG A 110 -3.90 -12.17 -15.14
N GLN A 111 -4.38 -11.36 -14.19
CA GLN A 111 -5.37 -11.83 -13.20
C GLN A 111 -6.77 -12.06 -13.81
N ARG A 112 -7.17 -11.31 -14.86
CA ARG A 112 -8.40 -11.62 -15.62
C ARG A 112 -8.38 -13.03 -16.22
N ARG A 113 -7.23 -13.50 -16.72
CA ARG A 113 -7.11 -14.83 -17.32
C ARG A 113 -7.20 -15.95 -16.28
N LEU A 114 -6.69 -15.73 -15.07
CA LEU A 114 -6.80 -16.70 -13.97
C LEU A 114 -8.23 -16.75 -13.40
N MET A 115 -8.89 -15.60 -13.24
CA MET A 115 -10.29 -15.54 -12.80
C MET A 115 -11.26 -16.12 -13.85
N GLN A 116 -11.05 -15.87 -15.15
CA GLN A 116 -11.84 -16.48 -16.23
C GLN A 116 -11.62 -18.00 -16.33
N ARG A 117 -10.40 -18.49 -16.09
CA ARG A 117 -10.10 -19.94 -16.06
C ARG A 117 -10.77 -20.66 -14.88
N LEU A 118 -10.89 -20.00 -13.73
CA LEU A 118 -11.58 -20.57 -12.57
C LEU A 118 -13.11 -20.56 -12.76
N SER A 119 -13.67 -19.52 -13.38
CA SER A 119 -15.11 -19.46 -13.69
C SER A 119 -15.55 -20.52 -14.72
N ASN A 120 -14.71 -20.84 -15.71
CA ASN A 120 -15.06 -21.82 -16.74
C ASN A 120 -14.90 -23.27 -16.28
N LYS A 121 -14.17 -23.53 -15.19
CA LYS A 121 -14.01 -24.87 -14.61
C LYS A 121 -15.15 -25.28 -13.67
N ILE A 122 -16.04 -24.35 -13.32
CA ILE A 122 -17.18 -24.59 -12.41
C ILE A 122 -18.47 -24.88 -13.22
N ILE A 123 -18.46 -24.65 -14.53
CA ILE A 123 -19.63 -24.78 -15.43
C ILE A 123 -19.47 -25.95 -16.43
N SER A 124 -18.36 -26.71 -16.37
CA SER A 124 -18.19 -27.98 -17.08
C SER A 124 -18.14 -29.14 -16.09
#